data_AF-A0A7Y6UYX1-F1
#
_entry.id   AF-A0A7Y6UYX1-F1
#
_cell.length_a   1.000
_cell.length_b   1.000
_cell.length_c   1.000
_cell.angle_alpha   90.00
_cell.angle_beta   90.00
_cell.angle_gamma   90.00
#
_symmetry.space_group_name_H-M   'P 1'
#
loop_
_entity.id
_entity.type
_entity.pdbx_description
1 polymer ?
#
loop_
_entity_poly.entity_id
_entity_poly.type
_entity_poly.pdbx_seq_one_letter_code
_entity_poly.pdbx_strand_id
1 'polypeptide(L)'
;MDNNYLLILLVVVLFGPPLIAWLLGVYFMFLFMRSRRGAGPGAEFLAAILGPAVLGVPRLMSEDSRKYLKRFYICAAFFVGYLAFLASAFYLLKFMTD
;
A
#
# COMPACT_ATOMS: atom_id res chain seq x y z
N MET A 1 15.63 32.05 10.13
CA MET A 1 15.37 30.60 9.97
C MET A 1 14.90 30.41 8.56
N ASP A 2 15.78 29.87 7.74
CA ASP A 2 15.76 30.00 6.29
C ASP A 2 14.58 29.24 5.66
N ASN A 3 13.96 29.82 4.63
CA ASN A 3 12.85 29.22 3.86
C ASN A 3 13.11 27.76 3.46
N ASN A 4 14.37 27.37 3.34
CA ASN A 4 14.80 26.00 3.07
C ASN A 4 14.36 24.99 4.14
N TYR A 5 14.35 25.35 5.43
CA TYR A 5 13.92 24.45 6.50
C TYR A 5 12.43 24.17 6.44
N LEU A 6 11.62 25.20 6.16
CA LEU A 6 10.17 25.04 5.99
C LEU A 6 9.85 24.17 4.77
N LEU A 7 10.59 24.35 3.67
CA LEU A 7 10.42 23.58 2.45
C LEU A 7 10.79 22.09 2.66
N ILE A 8 11.90 21.82 3.35
CA ILE A 8 12.29 20.45 3.72
C ILE A 8 11.23 19.81 4.62
N LEU A 9 10.72 20.53 5.62
CA LEU A 9 9.71 20.03 6.54
C LEU A 9 8.39 19.73 5.80
N LEU A 10 8.02 20.57 4.84
CA LEU A 10 6.85 20.37 3.98
C LEU A 10 7.03 19.14 3.07
N VAL A 11 8.20 18.95 2.47
CA VAL A 11 8.52 17.75 1.68
C VAL A 11 8.47 16.49 2.54
N VAL A 12 9.04 16.52 3.75
CA VAL A 12 9.03 15.36 4.65
C VAL A 12 7.62 15.02 5.12
N VAL A 13 6.78 16.02 5.43
CA VAL A 13 5.39 15.80 5.82
C VAL A 13 4.55 15.31 4.65
N LEU A 14 4.81 15.80 3.43
CA LEU A 14 4.07 15.42 2.24
C LEU A 14 4.43 13.99 1.79
N PHE A 15 5.71 13.65 1.71
CA PHE A 15 6.20 12.38 1.17
C PHE A 15 6.52 11.31 2.24
N GLY A 16 6.66 11.68 3.51
CA GLY A 16 6.96 10.75 4.60
C GLY A 16 5.85 9.72 4.84
N PRO A 17 4.59 10.12 5.09
CA PRO A 17 3.48 9.21 5.31
C PRO A 17 3.25 8.18 4.19
N PRO A 18 3.23 8.54 2.90
CA PRO A 18 3.06 7.55 1.83
C PRO A 18 4.27 6.60 1.72
N LEU A 19 5.49 7.08 2.00
CA LEU A 19 6.69 6.25 1.98
C LEU A 19 6.69 5.23 3.13
N ILE A 20 6.25 5.63 4.33
CA ILE A 20 6.05 4.73 5.46
C ILE A 20 4.95 3.71 5.15
N ALA A 21 3.83 4.14 4.58
CA ALA A 21 2.73 3.24 4.19
C ALA A 21 3.19 2.21 3.14
N TRP A 22 4.01 2.63 2.18
CA TRP A 22 4.60 1.73 1.19
C TRP A 22 5.54 0.72 1.82
N LEU A 23 6.47 1.15 2.68
CA LEU A 23 7.39 0.26 3.40
C LEU A 23 6.64 -0.74 4.29
N LEU A 24 5.60 -0.31 5.00
CA LEU A 24 4.72 -1.18 5.79
C LEU A 24 4.00 -2.19 4.89
N GLY A 25 3.51 -1.76 3.73
CA GLY A 25 2.92 -2.65 2.73
C GLY A 25 3.90 -3.74 2.31
N VAL A 26 5.10 -3.37 1.88
CA VAL A 26 6.16 -4.32 1.50
C VAL A 26 6.50 -5.27 2.66
N TYR A 27 6.58 -4.76 3.88
CA TYR A 27 6.84 -5.57 5.08
C TYR A 27 5.73 -6.61 5.33
N PHE A 28 4.45 -6.23 5.23
CA PHE A 28 3.34 -7.17 5.37
C PHE A 28 3.28 -8.20 4.23
N MET A 29 3.63 -7.81 3.01
CA MET A 29 3.78 -8.71 1.86
C MET A 29 4.90 -9.74 2.11
N PHE A 30 6.02 -9.31 2.69
CA PHE A 30 7.12 -10.19 3.04
C PHE A 30 6.73 -11.18 4.15
N LEU A 31 6.08 -10.70 5.22
CA LEU A 31 5.53 -11.57 6.28
C LEU A 31 4.53 -12.58 5.73
N PHE A 32 3.70 -12.16 4.78
CA PHE A 32 2.75 -13.02 4.09
C PHE A 32 3.43 -14.12 3.27
N MET A 33 4.45 -13.79 2.47
CA MET A 33 5.21 -14.81 1.74
C MET A 33 5.93 -15.76 2.70
N ARG A 34 6.47 -15.24 3.81
CA ARG A 34 7.13 -16.05 4.84
C ARG A 34 6.15 -16.99 5.54
N SER A 35 4.91 -16.57 5.81
CA SER A 35 3.89 -17.42 6.44
C SER A 35 3.36 -18.50 5.49
N ARG A 36 3.55 -18.35 4.18
CA ARG A 36 3.12 -19.32 3.15
C ARG A 36 4.23 -20.21 2.59
N ARG A 37 5.45 -20.21 3.17
CA ARG A 37 6.61 -21.04 2.73
C ARG A 37 6.42 -22.57 2.75
N GLY A 38 5.23 -23.07 3.06
CA GLY A 38 4.84 -24.49 2.94
C GLY A 38 3.45 -24.69 2.32
N ALA A 39 2.86 -23.65 1.72
CA ALA A 39 1.58 -23.76 1.02
C ALA A 39 1.80 -24.36 -0.37
N GLY A 40 0.90 -25.25 -0.80
CA GLY A 40 0.99 -25.85 -2.13
C GLY A 40 0.87 -24.79 -3.26
N PRO A 41 1.53 -24.99 -4.41
CA PRO A 41 1.63 -24.01 -5.50
C PRO A 41 0.26 -23.54 -6.03
N GLY A 42 -0.77 -24.39 -5.97
CA GLY A 42 -2.13 -24.02 -6.38
C GLY A 42 -2.77 -22.93 -5.50
N ALA A 43 -2.44 -22.89 -4.20
CA ALA A 43 -2.97 -21.89 -3.28
C ALA A 43 -2.24 -20.54 -3.41
N GLU A 44 -1.00 -20.55 -3.90
CA GLU A 44 -0.25 -19.34 -4.26
C GLU A 44 -0.77 -18.74 -5.56
N PHE A 45 -0.99 -19.56 -6.58
CA PHE A 45 -1.55 -19.13 -7.86
C PHE A 45 -2.97 -18.57 -7.71
N LEU A 46 -3.84 -19.23 -6.94
CA LEU A 46 -5.17 -18.72 -6.63
C LEU A 46 -5.12 -17.39 -5.87
N ALA A 47 -4.16 -17.20 -4.97
CA ALA A 47 -4.01 -15.92 -4.26
C ALA A 47 -3.50 -14.80 -5.17
N ALA A 48 -2.63 -15.12 -6.13
CA ALA A 48 -2.16 -14.17 -7.14
C ALA A 48 -3.29 -13.77 -8.11
N ILE A 49 -4.12 -14.72 -8.56
CA ILE A 49 -5.24 -14.46 -9.48
C ILE A 49 -6.39 -13.75 -8.78
N LEU A 50 -6.80 -14.22 -7.59
CA LEU A 50 -7.92 -13.62 -6.87
C LEU A 50 -7.59 -12.24 -6.32
N GLY A 51 -6.31 -11.93 -6.09
CA GLY A 51 -5.87 -10.66 -5.55
C GLY A 51 -6.65 -10.30 -4.27
N PRO A 52 -7.36 -9.15 -4.22
CA PRO A 52 -8.11 -8.74 -3.04
C PRO A 52 -9.29 -9.65 -2.72
N ALA A 53 -9.85 -10.36 -3.71
CA ALA A 53 -10.95 -11.29 -3.51
C ALA A 53 -10.55 -12.52 -2.67
N VAL A 54 -9.25 -12.81 -2.54
CA VAL A 54 -8.77 -13.93 -1.71
C VAL A 54 -9.06 -13.69 -0.23
N LEU A 55 -9.25 -12.42 0.19
CA LEU A 55 -9.71 -12.08 1.55
C LEU A 55 -11.11 -12.63 1.83
N GLY A 56 -11.94 -12.89 0.81
CA GLY A 56 -13.28 -13.46 0.95
C GLY A 56 -13.31 -14.98 1.12
N VAL A 57 -12.19 -15.67 0.88
CA VAL A 57 -12.16 -17.14 0.86
C VAL A 57 -11.37 -17.67 2.08
N PRO A 58 -12.04 -17.94 3.22
CA PRO A 58 -11.37 -18.37 4.45
C PRO A 58 -10.69 -19.74 4.32
N ARG A 59 -11.09 -20.55 3.34
CA ARG A 59 -10.48 -21.88 3.09
C ARG A 59 -9.10 -21.83 2.43
N LEU A 60 -8.66 -20.68 1.92
CA LEU A 60 -7.38 -20.54 1.20
C LEU A 60 -6.21 -20.07 2.08
N MET A 61 -6.48 -19.60 3.30
CA MET A 61 -5.49 -18.95 4.15
C MET A 61 -5.70 -19.18 5.64
N SER A 62 -4.58 -19.30 6.37
CA SER A 62 -4.58 -19.20 7.82
C SER A 62 -4.98 -17.79 8.27
N GLU A 63 -5.55 -17.69 9.46
CA GLU A 63 -6.08 -16.45 10.03
C GLU A 63 -5.00 -15.36 10.17
N ASP A 64 -3.78 -15.76 10.52
CA ASP A 64 -2.61 -14.87 10.57
C ASP A 64 -2.23 -14.30 9.19
N SER A 65 -2.20 -15.14 8.16
CA SER A 65 -1.86 -14.72 6.79
C SER A 65 -2.88 -13.72 6.25
N ARG A 66 -4.17 -13.94 6.56
CA ARG A 66 -5.27 -13.04 6.20
C ARG A 66 -5.11 -11.68 6.86
N LYS A 67 -4.65 -11.63 8.11
CA LYS A 67 -4.39 -10.37 8.84
C LYS A 67 -3.28 -9.55 8.18
N TYR A 68 -2.19 -10.18 7.78
CA TYR A 68 -1.10 -9.50 7.05
C TYR A 68 -1.56 -8.99 5.69
N LEU A 69 -2.28 -9.83 4.94
CA LEU A 69 -2.80 -9.46 3.63
C LEU A 69 -3.81 -8.31 3.71
N LYS A 70 -4.70 -8.30 4.71
CA LYS A 70 -5.64 -7.20 4.95
C LYS A 70 -4.90 -5.89 5.24
N ARG A 71 -3.86 -5.93 6.07
CA ARG A 71 -3.03 -4.75 6.37
C ARG A 71 -2.29 -4.25 5.13
N PHE A 72 -1.76 -5.16 4.31
CA PHE A 72 -1.19 -4.81 3.01
C PHE A 72 -2.20 -4.08 2.12
N TYR A 73 -3.42 -4.60 1.96
CA TYR A 73 -4.43 -3.95 1.15
C TYR A 73 -4.86 -2.58 1.69
N ILE A 74 -4.92 -2.39 3.00
CA ILE A 74 -5.19 -1.08 3.61
C ILE A 74 -4.06 -0.10 3.29
N CYS A 75 -2.80 -0.51 3.43
CA CYS A 75 -1.64 0.31 3.07
C CYS A 75 -1.64 0.64 1.57
N ALA A 76 -1.92 -0.34 0.71
CA ALA A 76 -2.00 -0.16 -0.74
C ALA A 76 -3.13 0.80 -1.13
N ALA A 77 -4.32 0.66 -0.53
CA ALA A 77 -5.45 1.56 -0.77
C ALA A 77 -5.13 2.99 -0.33
N PHE A 78 -4.48 3.17 0.83
CA PHE A 78 -4.03 4.49 1.29
C PHE A 78 -3.01 5.11 0.34
N PHE A 79 -2.04 4.33 -0.14
CA PHE A 79 -1.01 4.80 -1.07
C PHE A 79 -1.61 5.17 -2.45
N VAL A 80 -2.48 4.33 -3.00
CA VAL A 80 -3.16 4.61 -4.28
C VAL A 80 -4.08 5.83 -4.16
N GLY A 81 -4.84 5.94 -3.07
CA GLY A 81 -5.68 7.10 -2.79
C GLY A 81 -4.86 8.39 -2.68
N TYR A 82 -3.69 8.32 -2.03
CA TYR A 82 -2.76 9.45 -1.95
C TYR A 82 -2.22 9.84 -3.33
N LEU A 83 -1.82 8.89 -4.17
CA LEU A 83 -1.37 9.18 -5.55
C LEU A 83 -2.49 9.80 -6.40
N ALA A 84 -3.72 9.30 -6.28
CA ALA A 84 -4.87 9.84 -6.97
C ALA A 84 -5.19 11.27 -6.52
N PHE A 85 -5.10 11.55 -5.21
CA PHE A 85 -5.23 12.90 -4.66
C PHE A 85 -4.14 13.83 -5.21
N LEU A 86 -2.88 13.38 -5.21
CA LEU A 86 -1.75 14.16 -5.72
C LEU A 86 -1.94 14.50 -7.20
N ALA A 87 -2.29 13.50 -8.03
CA ALA A 87 -2.56 13.68 -9.45
C ALA A 87 -3.74 14.63 -9.70
N SER A 88 -4.82 14.51 -8.91
CA SER A 88 -5.97 15.40 -9.00
C SER A 88 -5.61 16.83 -8.61
N ALA A 89 -4.80 17.03 -7.56
CA ALA A 89 -4.32 18.33 -7.14
C ALA A 89 -3.45 18.99 -8.21
N PHE A 90 -2.54 18.24 -8.84
CA PHE A 90 -1.75 18.73 -9.96
C PHE A 90 -2.61 19.08 -11.18
N TYR A 91 -3.62 18.27 -11.49
CA TYR A 91 -4.55 18.55 -12.59
C TYR A 91 -5.36 19.83 -12.34
N LEU A 92 -5.89 20.00 -11.12
CA LEU A 92 -6.61 21.20 -10.69
C LEU A 92 -5.72 22.45 -10.72
N LEU A 93 -4.48 22.34 -10.23
CA LEU A 93 -3.52 23.43 -10.24
C LEU A 93 -3.24 23.88 -11.68
N LYS A 94 -3.01 22.92 -12.59
CA LYS A 94 -2.81 23.19 -14.01
C LYS A 94 -4.01 23.90 -14.63
N PHE A 95 -5.23 23.43 -14.36
CA PHE A 95 -6.46 24.05 -14.88
C PHE A 95 -6.66 25.50 -14.38
N MET A 96 -6.19 25.85 -13.18
CA MET A 96 -6.28 27.22 -12.66
C MET A 96 -5.20 28.17 -13.19
N THR A 97 -4.16 27.65 -13.85
CA THR A 97 -3.06 28.45 -14.42
C THR A 97 -3.19 28.68 -15.92
N ASP A 98 -4.08 27.96 -16.60
CA ASP A 98 -4.49 28.17 -18.00
C ASP A 98 -5.72 29.11 -18.05
#